data_AF-A0A1H6HQB1-F1
#
_entry.id   AF-A0A1H6HQB1-F1
#
_cell.length_a   1.000
_cell.length_b   1.000
_cell.length_c   1.000
_cell.angle_alpha   90.00
_cell.angle_beta   90.00
_cell.angle_gamma   90.00
#
_symmetry.space_group_name_H-M   'P 1'
#
loop_
_entity.id
_entity.type
_entity.pdbx_description
1 polymer ?
#
loop_
_entity_poly.entity_id
_entity_poly.type
_entity_poly.pdbx_seq_one_letter_code
_entity_poly.pdbx_strand_id
1 'polypeptide(L)'
;MRIQKIVLFISFLIGTSLYSQKQFVFFGSYNWDKGSEAVYVYELDNKTGKLTKVASSSDVINPGYITVSSDGKYIYASSDAKTPNYGTVSSFAFDADKKSLTFLNQQKTGGENPAYVNVDKSGKWLINATYNQATISVFPLLENGKIDSMVQHFKFLE
;
A
#
# COMPACT_ATOMS: atom_id res chain seq x y z
N MET A 1 13.36 -47.57 20.45
CA MET A 1 12.06 -47.01 19.99
C MET A 1 11.51 -45.83 20.80
N ARG A 2 11.79 -45.67 22.11
CA ARG A 2 11.25 -44.56 22.92
C ARG A 2 11.91 -43.18 22.66
N ILE A 3 13.23 -43.15 22.45
CA ILE A 3 13.99 -41.89 22.29
C ILE A 3 13.71 -41.20 20.94
N GLN A 4 13.63 -41.94 19.84
CA GLN A 4 13.29 -41.37 18.51
C GLN A 4 11.91 -40.70 18.50
N LYS A 5 10.92 -41.27 19.20
CA LYS A 5 9.58 -40.67 19.33
C LYS A 5 9.60 -39.38 20.15
N ILE A 6 10.44 -39.29 21.18
CA ILE A 6 10.61 -38.09 22.01
C ILE A 6 11.30 -36.97 21.21
N VAL A 7 12.34 -37.30 20.46
CA VAL A 7 13.05 -36.32 19.60
C VAL A 7 12.11 -35.78 18.52
N LEU A 8 11.32 -36.64 17.85
CA LEU A 8 10.34 -36.21 16.84
C LEU A 8 9.27 -35.27 17.41
N PHE A 9 8.82 -35.54 18.65
CA PHE A 9 7.79 -34.74 19.32
C PHE A 9 8.32 -33.37 19.76
N ILE A 10 9.57 -33.30 20.23
CA ILE A 10 10.25 -32.05 20.58
C ILE A 10 10.50 -31.21 19.32
N SER A 11 10.92 -31.80 18.20
CA SER A 11 11.06 -31.07 16.93
C SER A 11 9.73 -30.50 16.39
N PHE A 12 8.62 -31.20 16.63
CA PHE A 12 7.28 -30.71 16.25
C PHE A 12 6.84 -29.50 17.10
N LEU A 13 7.09 -29.52 18.41
CA LEU A 13 6.77 -28.41 19.33
C LEU A 13 7.65 -27.16 19.13
N ILE A 14 8.91 -27.35 18.73
CA ILE A 14 9.80 -26.23 18.36
C ILE A 14 9.33 -25.62 17.03
N GLY A 15 8.86 -26.44 16.08
CA GLY A 15 8.34 -25.96 14.79
C GLY A 15 7.10 -25.07 14.89
N THR A 16 6.19 -25.34 15.84
CA THR A 16 4.95 -24.56 15.98
C THR A 16 5.14 -23.19 16.61
N SER A 17 6.26 -22.97 17.31
CA SER A 17 6.52 -21.72 18.05
C SER A 17 7.21 -20.63 17.19
N LEU A 18 7.57 -20.93 15.94
CA LEU A 18 8.48 -20.10 15.14
C LEU A 18 7.82 -19.18 14.09
N TYR A 19 6.50 -19.20 13.93
CA TYR A 19 5.81 -18.33 12.96
C TYR A 19 4.82 -17.37 13.63
N SER A 20 5.32 -16.47 14.47
CA SER A 20 4.59 -15.21 14.68
C SER A 20 4.82 -14.34 13.45
N GLN A 21 3.91 -14.40 12.47
CA GLN A 21 3.96 -13.46 11.35
C GLN A 21 3.77 -12.04 11.92
N LYS A 22 4.76 -11.17 11.69
CA LYS A 22 4.60 -9.74 11.98
C LYS A 22 3.47 -9.22 11.12
N GLN A 23 2.46 -8.62 11.75
CA GLN A 23 1.33 -8.05 11.03
C GLN A 23 1.51 -6.53 10.98
N PHE A 24 1.50 -6.01 9.76
CA PHE A 24 1.58 -4.57 9.52
C PHE A 24 0.23 -4.03 9.08
N VAL A 25 -0.08 -2.82 9.53
CA VAL A 25 -1.29 -2.08 9.19
C VAL A 25 -0.88 -0.77 8.55
N PHE A 26 -1.47 -0.50 7.39
CA PHE A 26 -1.15 0.66 6.57
C PHE A 26 -2.30 1.67 6.66
N PHE A 27 -1.96 2.94 6.81
CA PHE A 27 -2.93 4.03 6.89
C PHE A 27 -2.58 5.12 5.88
N GLY A 28 -3.59 5.61 5.17
CA GLY A 28 -3.56 6.90 4.51
C GLY A 28 -4.34 7.91 5.35
N SER A 29 -3.84 9.13 5.45
CA SER A 29 -4.58 10.25 6.03
C SER A 29 -4.45 11.46 5.14
N TYR A 30 -5.45 12.33 5.21
CA TYR A 30 -5.24 13.70 4.78
C TYR A 30 -4.09 14.31 5.59
N ASN A 31 -3.32 15.20 4.98
CA ASN A 31 -2.24 15.91 5.67
C ASN A 31 -2.38 17.43 5.58
N TRP A 32 -3.36 17.94 4.81
CA TRP A 32 -3.81 19.33 4.62
C TRP A 32 -2.71 20.32 4.20
N ASP A 33 -1.59 20.32 4.90
CA ASP A 33 -0.35 21.05 4.65
C ASP A 33 0.72 20.13 4.04
N LYS A 34 1.54 20.70 3.13
CA LYS A 34 2.70 19.99 2.58
C LYS A 34 3.73 19.72 3.67
N GLY A 35 4.33 18.53 3.65
CA GLY A 35 5.44 18.15 4.53
C GLY A 35 5.03 17.38 5.80
N SER A 36 3.74 17.35 6.11
CA SER A 36 3.19 16.48 7.16
C SER A 36 3.11 15.02 6.66
N GLU A 37 3.41 14.07 7.55
CA GLU A 37 3.22 12.64 7.28
C GLU A 37 1.78 12.35 6.84
N ALA A 38 1.59 11.41 5.91
CA ALA A 38 0.29 11.11 5.31
C ALA A 38 0.08 9.63 5.02
N VAL A 39 1.16 8.88 4.79
CA VAL A 39 1.12 7.42 4.70
C VAL A 39 1.88 6.88 5.90
N TYR A 40 1.27 5.95 6.63
CA TYR A 40 1.84 5.39 7.85
C TYR A 40 1.82 3.87 7.81
N VAL A 41 2.81 3.27 8.47
CA VAL A 41 2.87 1.83 8.72
C VAL A 41 2.99 1.62 10.22
N TYR A 42 2.13 0.75 10.75
CA TYR A 42 2.15 0.32 12.13
C TYR A 42 2.37 -1.19 12.20
N GLU A 43 3.10 -1.64 13.21
CA GLU A 43 3.14 -3.05 13.59
C GLU A 43 2.06 -3.31 14.63
N LEU A 44 1.24 -4.34 14.38
CA LEU A 44 0.20 -4.82 15.29
C LEU A 44 0.75 -5.91 16.19
N ASP A 45 0.70 -5.67 17.50
CA ASP A 45 0.83 -6.73 18.49
C ASP A 45 -0.47 -7.54 18.54
N ASN A 46 -0.45 -8.72 17.94
CA ASN A 46 -1.61 -9.62 17.87
C ASN A 46 -2.11 -10.15 19.22
N LYS A 47 -1.33 -10.00 20.30
CA LYS A 47 -1.77 -10.40 21.65
C LYS A 47 -2.47 -9.27 22.38
N THR A 48 -1.99 -8.04 22.22
CA THR A 48 -2.48 -6.89 22.99
C THR A 48 -3.38 -5.95 22.17
N GLY A 49 -3.38 -6.09 20.85
CA GLY A 49 -4.03 -5.15 19.93
C GLY A 49 -3.28 -3.82 19.78
N LYS A 50 -2.10 -3.67 20.40
CA LYS A 50 -1.33 -2.41 20.36
C LYS A 50 -0.75 -2.18 18.97
N LEU A 51 -1.01 -1.00 18.41
CA LEU A 51 -0.35 -0.51 17.21
C LEU A 51 0.87 0.34 17.57
N THR A 52 2.02 0.01 16.99
CA THR A 52 3.26 0.79 17.14
C THR A 52 3.66 1.35 15.78
N LYS A 53 3.78 2.68 15.64
CA LYS A 53 4.22 3.29 14.38
C LYS A 53 5.65 2.84 14.08
N VAL A 54 5.88 2.32 12.88
CA VAL A 54 7.19 1.83 12.45
C VAL A 54 7.76 2.60 11.26
N ALA A 55 6.90 3.14 10.39
CA ALA A 55 7.31 3.96 9.26
C ALA A 55 6.24 4.99 8.89
N SER A 56 6.64 6.00 8.14
CA SER A 56 5.77 7.05 7.61
C SER A 56 6.39 7.70 6.38
N SER A 57 5.57 8.39 5.59
CA SER A 57 6.02 9.24 4.48
C SER A 57 5.17 10.51 4.40
N SER A 58 5.82 11.61 4.01
CA SER A 58 5.24 12.92 3.71
C SER A 58 5.38 13.31 2.22
N ASP A 59 5.74 12.35 1.35
CA ASP A 59 6.01 12.58 -0.08
C ASP A 59 4.73 12.85 -0.90
N VAL A 60 3.56 12.63 -0.31
CA VAL A 60 2.26 12.82 -0.96
C VAL A 60 1.36 13.75 -0.15
N ILE A 61 0.42 14.37 -0.86
CA ILE A 61 -0.60 15.23 -0.26
C ILE A 61 -1.90 14.45 -0.29
N ASN A 62 -2.64 14.53 0.81
CA ASN A 62 -4.01 14.05 0.91
C ASN A 62 -4.29 12.68 0.26
N PRO A 63 -3.53 11.61 0.61
CA PRO A 63 -3.86 10.25 0.21
C PRO A 63 -5.21 9.85 0.82
N GLY A 64 -6.28 10.00 0.04
CA GLY A 64 -7.66 9.72 0.47
C GLY A 64 -7.99 8.23 0.48
N TYR A 65 -7.25 7.44 -0.30
CA TYR A 65 -7.37 5.99 -0.33
C TYR A 65 -6.00 5.34 -0.57
N ILE A 66 -5.79 4.17 0.04
CA ILE A 66 -4.61 3.35 -0.21
C ILE A 66 -5.01 1.90 -0.46
N THR A 67 -4.18 1.19 -1.21
CA THR A 67 -4.24 -0.26 -1.37
C THR A 67 -2.83 -0.84 -1.24
N VAL A 68 -2.74 -2.10 -0.89
CA VAL A 68 -1.47 -2.82 -0.74
C VAL A 68 -1.42 -3.92 -1.80
N SER A 69 -0.24 -4.12 -2.39
CA SER A 69 0.06 -5.30 -3.20
C SER A 69 -0.16 -6.60 -2.41
N SER A 70 -0.45 -7.68 -3.12
CA SER A 70 -0.76 -8.99 -2.52
C SER A 70 0.39 -9.59 -1.70
N ASP A 71 1.63 -9.23 -2.01
CA ASP A 71 2.81 -9.65 -1.26
C ASP A 71 3.21 -8.69 -0.13
N GLY A 72 2.45 -7.61 0.07
CA GLY A 72 2.66 -6.64 1.15
C GLY A 72 3.85 -5.68 0.94
N LYS A 73 4.56 -5.74 -0.18
CA LYS A 73 5.79 -4.97 -0.40
C LYS A 73 5.55 -3.58 -0.96
N TYR A 74 4.44 -3.37 -1.64
CA TYR A 74 4.12 -2.10 -2.29
C TYR A 74 2.79 -1.54 -1.80
N ILE A 75 2.77 -0.24 -1.55
CA ILE A 75 1.58 0.54 -1.21
C ILE A 75 1.30 1.49 -2.36
N TYR A 76 0.05 1.55 -2.78
CA TYR A 76 -0.42 2.49 -3.78
C TYR A 76 -1.44 3.43 -3.16
N ALA A 77 -1.26 4.73 -3.35
CA ALA A 77 -2.11 5.76 -2.78
C ALA A 77 -2.74 6.61 -3.88
N SER A 78 -4.05 6.83 -3.82
CA SER A 78 -4.71 7.89 -4.60
C SER A 78 -4.73 9.17 -3.78
N SER A 79 -4.18 10.23 -4.35
CA SER A 79 -3.91 11.49 -3.68
C SER A 79 -4.57 12.65 -4.41
N ASP A 80 -5.20 13.53 -3.64
CA ASP A 80 -5.57 14.85 -4.12
C ASP A 80 -4.31 15.73 -4.17
N ALA A 81 -4.12 16.46 -5.26
CA ALA A 81 -3.00 17.39 -5.39
C ALA A 81 -3.43 18.87 -5.45
N LYS A 82 -4.66 19.16 -5.00
CA LYS A 82 -5.22 20.51 -4.77
C LYS A 82 -5.01 21.45 -5.97
N THR A 83 -5.00 20.89 -7.16
CA THR A 83 -4.71 21.58 -8.41
C THR A 83 -5.73 21.10 -9.46
N PRO A 84 -6.29 21.99 -10.29
CA PRO A 84 -7.27 21.58 -11.30
C PRO A 84 -6.72 20.51 -12.25
N ASN A 85 -7.55 19.53 -12.59
CA ASN A 85 -7.26 18.34 -13.39
C ASN A 85 -6.03 17.55 -12.93
N TYR A 86 -5.75 17.57 -11.63
CA TYR A 86 -4.49 17.07 -11.09
C TYR A 86 -4.70 16.34 -9.76
N GLY A 87 -5.11 15.08 -9.87
CA GLY A 87 -4.97 14.04 -8.85
C GLY A 87 -3.85 13.08 -9.25
N THR A 88 -3.24 12.43 -8.27
CA THR A 88 -2.14 11.49 -8.50
C THR A 88 -2.44 10.10 -7.94
N VAL A 89 -1.79 9.10 -8.54
CA VAL A 89 -1.54 7.82 -7.89
C VAL A 89 -0.05 7.70 -7.60
N SER A 90 0.29 7.29 -6.40
CA SER A 90 1.67 7.22 -5.91
C SER A 90 2.00 5.80 -5.44
N SER A 91 3.26 5.39 -5.59
CA SER A 91 3.76 4.09 -5.17
C SER A 91 4.88 4.21 -4.14
N PHE A 92 4.85 3.31 -3.16
CA PHE A 92 5.85 3.19 -2.10
C PHE A 92 6.28 1.73 -1.96
N ALA A 93 7.56 1.50 -1.68
CA ALA A 93 8.06 0.21 -1.22
C ALA A 93 8.12 0.17 0.31
N PHE A 94 7.66 -0.92 0.91
CA PHE A 94 7.79 -1.22 2.32
C PHE A 94 8.72 -2.41 2.54
N ASP A 95 9.75 -2.18 3.35
CA ASP A 95 10.66 -3.22 3.82
C ASP A 95 10.27 -3.57 5.26
N ALA A 96 9.68 -4.75 5.45
CA ALA A 96 9.17 -5.23 6.73
C ALA A 96 10.27 -5.52 7.75
N ASP A 97 11.48 -5.85 7.29
CA ASP A 97 12.61 -6.17 8.16
C ASP A 97 13.28 -4.89 8.65
N LYS A 98 13.51 -3.94 7.74
CA LYS A 98 14.06 -2.62 8.06
C LYS A 98 13.03 -1.67 8.65
N LYS A 99 11.75 -2.02 8.57
CA LYS A 99 10.63 -1.17 8.98
C LYS A 99 10.70 0.21 8.30
N SER A 100 10.94 0.22 7.00
CA SER A 100 11.14 1.45 6.24
C SER A 100 10.16 1.55 5.08
N LEU A 101 9.66 2.76 4.84
CA LEU A 101 8.80 3.11 3.71
C LEU A 101 9.59 4.02 2.76
N THR A 102 9.57 3.72 1.46
CA THR A 102 10.33 4.47 0.44
C THR A 102 9.41 4.85 -0.70
N PHE A 103 9.29 6.15 -0.99
CA PHE A 103 8.58 6.63 -2.17
C PHE A 103 9.30 6.20 -3.45
N LEU A 104 8.54 5.66 -4.41
CA LEU A 104 9.09 5.12 -5.67
C LEU A 104 8.82 6.06 -6.84
N ASN A 105 7.55 6.37 -7.09
CA ASN A 105 7.11 7.32 -8.12
C ASN A 105 5.63 7.69 -7.96
N GLN A 106 5.16 8.58 -8.83
CA GLN A 106 3.74 8.90 -8.98
C GLN A 106 3.37 9.12 -10.44
N GLN A 107 2.09 8.96 -10.77
CA GLN A 107 1.50 9.25 -12.06
C GLN A 107 0.27 10.15 -11.91
N LYS A 108 -0.01 10.96 -12.93
CA LYS A 108 -1.24 11.75 -12.98
C LYS A 108 -2.41 10.86 -13.35
N THR A 109 -3.54 11.06 -12.67
CA THR A 109 -4.76 10.26 -12.88
C THR A 109 -5.60 10.72 -14.06
N GLY A 110 -5.36 11.93 -14.58
CA GLY A 110 -6.19 12.52 -15.64
C GLY A 110 -7.49 13.18 -15.14
N GLY A 111 -7.72 13.20 -13.82
CA GLY A 111 -8.80 13.93 -13.14
C GLY A 111 -8.37 14.39 -11.75
N GLU A 112 -9.29 15.00 -11.02
CA GLU A 112 -9.14 15.53 -9.66
C GLU A 112 -9.78 14.58 -8.64
N ASN A 113 -9.43 14.77 -7.36
CA ASN A 113 -10.06 14.08 -6.22
C ASN A 113 -10.25 12.58 -6.47
N PRO A 114 -9.15 11.83 -6.73
CA PRO A 114 -9.22 10.39 -6.86
C PRO A 114 -9.70 9.80 -5.53
N ALA A 115 -10.76 9.00 -5.60
CA ALA A 115 -11.49 8.52 -4.43
C ALA A 115 -11.25 7.04 -4.13
N TYR A 116 -10.74 6.30 -5.12
CA TYR A 116 -10.49 4.87 -4.97
C TYR A 116 -9.34 4.42 -5.86
N VAL A 117 -8.49 3.56 -5.34
CA VAL A 117 -7.43 2.90 -6.10
C VAL A 117 -7.35 1.43 -5.68
N ASN A 118 -7.15 0.55 -6.65
CA ASN A 118 -6.99 -0.88 -6.39
C ASN A 118 -6.00 -1.53 -7.34
N VAL A 119 -5.32 -2.56 -6.85
CA VAL A 119 -4.46 -3.44 -7.65
C VAL A 119 -5.29 -4.61 -8.13
N ASP A 120 -5.28 -4.88 -9.42
CA ASP A 120 -6.00 -6.03 -9.95
C ASP A 120 -5.46 -7.36 -9.39
N LYS A 121 -6.25 -8.44 -9.49
CA LYS A 121 -5.87 -9.75 -8.94
C LYS A 121 -4.56 -10.31 -9.50
N SER A 122 -4.20 -9.95 -10.73
CA SER A 122 -2.92 -10.38 -11.33
C SER A 122 -1.71 -9.61 -10.82
N GLY A 123 -1.92 -8.48 -10.13
CA GLY A 123 -0.84 -7.61 -9.64
C GLY A 123 -0.18 -6.76 -10.73
N LYS A 124 -0.75 -6.73 -11.94
CA LYS A 124 -0.15 -6.07 -13.11
C LYS A 124 -0.76 -4.71 -13.41
N TRP A 125 -1.91 -4.41 -12.81
CA TRP A 125 -2.66 -3.20 -13.12
C TRP A 125 -3.05 -2.46 -11.86
N LEU A 126 -2.85 -1.14 -11.89
CA LEU A 126 -3.41 -0.21 -10.93
C LEU A 126 -4.58 0.52 -11.58
N ILE A 127 -5.74 0.47 -10.93
CA ILE A 127 -6.97 1.07 -11.41
C ILE A 127 -7.39 2.16 -10.43
N ASN A 128 -7.59 3.37 -10.94
CA ASN A 128 -7.98 4.54 -10.17
C ASN A 128 -9.35 5.06 -10.63
N ALA A 129 -10.18 5.50 -9.70
CA ALA A 129 -11.44 6.18 -9.96
C ALA A 129 -11.45 7.59 -9.35
N THR A 130 -11.93 8.57 -10.12
CA THR A 130 -12.08 9.97 -9.67
C THR A 130 -13.50 10.30 -9.28
N TYR A 131 -13.67 11.12 -8.24
CA TYR A 131 -15.00 11.52 -7.77
C TYR A 131 -15.61 12.62 -8.64
N ASN A 132 -14.88 13.72 -8.88
CA ASN A 132 -15.45 14.93 -9.47
C ASN A 132 -15.70 14.82 -10.98
N GLN A 133 -14.77 14.25 -11.76
CA GLN A 133 -14.92 14.12 -13.22
C GLN A 133 -15.49 12.78 -13.69
N ALA A 134 -15.83 11.86 -12.76
CA ALA A 134 -16.29 10.51 -13.08
C ALA A 134 -15.41 9.84 -14.15
N THR A 135 -14.12 9.68 -13.84
CA THR A 135 -13.15 9.04 -14.73
C THR A 135 -12.54 7.80 -14.09
N ILE A 136 -12.13 6.86 -14.95
CA ILE A 136 -11.28 5.72 -14.57
C ILE A 136 -9.97 5.81 -15.33
N SER A 137 -8.85 5.64 -14.63
CA SER A 137 -7.52 5.52 -15.23
C SER A 137 -6.86 4.20 -14.88
N VAL A 138 -6.17 3.60 -15.87
CA VAL A 138 -5.51 2.30 -15.74
C VAL A 138 -4.02 2.43 -16.05
N PHE A 139 -3.20 1.89 -15.16
CA PHE A 139 -1.74 1.96 -15.23
C PHE A 139 -1.14 0.55 -15.13
N PRO A 140 -0.12 0.22 -15.93
CA PRO A 140 0.69 -0.97 -15.69
C PRO A 140 1.51 -0.82 -14.40
N LEU A 141 1.69 -1.93 -13.69
CA LEU A 141 2.62 -2.05 -12.56
C LEU A 141 3.87 -2.82 -13.00
N LEU A 142 5.03 -2.23 -12.73
CA LEU A 142 6.33 -2.84 -12.97
C LEU A 142 6.71 -3.79 -11.83
N GLU A 143 7.59 -4.75 -12.10
CA GLU A 143 8.05 -5.74 -11.09
C GLU A 143 8.69 -5.10 -9.85
N ASN A 144 9.27 -3.90 -9.99
CA ASN A 144 9.83 -3.15 -8.88
C ASN A 144 8.79 -2.30 -8.12
N GLY A 145 7.50 -2.50 -8.39
CA GLY A 145 6.37 -1.80 -7.76
C GLY A 145 6.10 -0.41 -8.30
N LYS A 146 6.89 0.11 -9.24
CA LYS A 146 6.62 1.41 -9.86
C LYS A 146 5.38 1.37 -10.75
N ILE A 147 4.70 2.51 -10.83
CA ILE A 147 3.54 2.74 -11.70
C ILE A 147 4.06 3.24 -13.05
N ASP A 148 3.79 2.51 -14.13
CA ASP A 148 4.13 2.96 -15.48
C ASP A 148 3.12 3.99 -16.01
N SER A 149 3.36 4.52 -17.21
CA SER A 149 2.50 5.50 -17.87
C SER A 149 1.07 4.97 -18.06
N MET A 150 0.09 5.86 -17.91
CA MET A 150 -1.32 5.55 -18.10
C MET A 150 -1.57 4.95 -19.49
N VAL A 151 -2.27 3.81 -19.54
CA VAL A 151 -2.60 3.13 -20.80
C VAL A 151 -4.05 3.27 -21.21
N GLN A 152 -4.95 3.55 -20.25
CA GLN A 152 -6.37 3.78 -20.52
C GLN A 152 -6.93 4.88 -19.63
N HIS A 153 -7.82 5.69 -20.19
CA HIS A 153 -8.54 6.74 -19.49
C HIS A 153 -9.98 6.79 -20.00
N PHE A 154 -10.92 6.42 -19.15
CA PHE A 154 -12.35 6.41 -19.43
C PHE A 154 -12.99 7.63 -18.80
N LYS A 155 -13.79 8.37 -19.59
CA LYS A 155 -14.63 9.48 -19.10
C LYS A 155 -16.08 9.06 -19.24
N PHE A 156 -16.86 9.21 -18.18
CA PHE A 156 -18.27 8.79 -18.16
C PHE A 156 -19.25 9.96 -18.19
N LEU A 157 -18.76 11.20 -18.14
CA LEU A 157 -19.55 12.40 -18.32
C LEU A 157 -19.18 13.03 -19.67
N GLU A 158 -20.20 13.33 -20.47
CA GLU A 158 -20.12 14.08 -21.73
C GLU A 158 -20.00 15.59 -21.47
#